data_AF-A0A6V8P774-F1
#
_entry.id   AF-A0A6V8P774-F1
#
_cell.length_a   1.000
_cell.length_b   1.000
_cell.length_c   1.000
_cell.angle_alpha   90.00
_cell.angle_beta   90.00
_cell.angle_gamma   90.00
#
_symmetry.space_group_name_H-M   'P 1'
#
loop_
_entity.id
_entity.type
_entity.pdbx_description
1 polymer ?
#
loop_
_entity_poly.entity_id
_entity_poly.type
_entity_poly.pdbx_seq_one_letter_code
_entity_poly.pdbx_strand_id
1 'polypeptide(L)'
;FIIKSLLVTGGLGLVFGLGLALFSQKFKVEEDPRLELIQNILPGANCGACGYPVCRQVAQSILRGELGPEKCTVGGSKVVTEIANLLGIEVAEVKPGVARVKCQGHEARACRRAEYYGINTCNAASQISGGFKQCFYGCLGLGDCVEACVFDVLTMSTDNLPIVEEGKCTACGLCVKACTRKNYRDFSSRKYCYYRLRFTSERPGSSESLSGRMHQMWHMC
;
A
#
# COMPACT_ATOMS: atom_id res chain seq x y z
N PHE A 1 -58.15 -20.88 -6.37
CA PHE A 1 -57.04 -20.21 -5.68
C PHE A 1 -55.80 -20.07 -6.55
N ILE A 2 -55.29 -21.17 -7.10
CA ILE A 2 -54.04 -21.21 -7.89
C ILE A 2 -54.01 -20.21 -9.07
N ILE A 3 -55.07 -20.13 -9.87
CA ILE A 3 -55.13 -19.23 -11.05
C ILE A 3 -55.08 -17.75 -10.64
N LYS A 4 -55.70 -17.38 -9.52
CA LYS A 4 -55.68 -15.99 -9.01
C LYS A 4 -54.29 -15.60 -8.55
N SER A 5 -53.59 -16.50 -7.84
CA SER A 5 -52.21 -16.30 -7.43
C SER A 5 -51.27 -16.15 -8.64
N LEU A 6 -51.48 -16.96 -9.68
CA LEU A 6 -50.70 -16.89 -10.91
C LEU A 6 -50.85 -15.52 -11.61
N LEU A 7 -52.09 -15.03 -11.70
CA LEU A 7 -52.42 -13.74 -12.32
C LEU A 7 -51.83 -12.56 -11.55
N VAL A 8 -51.93 -12.57 -10.23
CA VAL A 8 -51.42 -11.48 -9.40
C VAL A 8 -49.89 -11.40 -9.45
N THR A 9 -49.20 -12.52 -9.27
CA THR A 9 -47.73 -12.54 -9.30
C THR A 9 -47.19 -12.26 -10.70
N GLY A 10 -47.81 -12.82 -11.75
CA GLY A 10 -47.43 -12.55 -13.14
C GLY A 10 -47.68 -11.09 -13.54
N GLY A 11 -48.82 -10.52 -13.15
CA GLY A 11 -49.16 -9.11 -13.39
C GLY A 11 -48.19 -8.15 -12.70
N LEU A 12 -47.87 -8.38 -11.43
CA LEU A 12 -46.85 -7.59 -10.72
C LEU A 12 -45.48 -7.69 -11.41
N GLY A 13 -45.05 -8.89 -11.79
CA GLY A 13 -43.78 -9.11 -12.47
C GLY A 13 -43.69 -8.36 -13.81
N LEU A 14 -44.78 -8.34 -14.58
CA LEU A 14 -44.85 -7.62 -15.85
C LEU A 14 -44.82 -6.11 -15.64
N VAL A 15 -45.55 -5.59 -14.65
CA VAL A 15 -45.54 -4.15 -14.32
C VAL A 15 -44.17 -3.70 -13.85
N PHE A 16 -43.53 -4.44 -12.94
CA PHE A 16 -42.17 -4.10 -12.47
C PHE A 16 -41.12 -4.28 -13.56
N GLY A 17 -41.24 -5.32 -14.40
CA GLY A 17 -40.34 -5.54 -15.52
C GLY A 17 -40.39 -4.41 -16.54
N LEU A 18 -41.60 -4.00 -16.95
CA LEU A 18 -41.79 -2.85 -17.84
C LEU A 18 -41.31 -1.55 -17.19
N GLY A 19 -41.60 -1.34 -15.91
CA GLY A 19 -41.09 -0.21 -15.15
C GLY A 19 -39.57 -0.14 -15.20
N LEU A 20 -38.88 -1.20 -14.78
CA LEU A 20 -37.40 -1.26 -14.77
C LEU A 20 -36.79 -1.07 -16.17
N ALA A 21 -37.42 -1.62 -17.22
CA ALA A 21 -36.95 -1.42 -18.59
C ALA A 21 -37.01 0.06 -19.01
N LEU A 22 -38.11 0.76 -18.69
CA LEU A 22 -38.26 2.19 -18.96
C LEU A 22 -37.27 3.03 -18.16
N PHE A 23 -37.07 2.71 -16.88
CA PHE A 23 -36.08 3.39 -16.04
C PHE A 23 -34.65 3.15 -16.56
N SER A 24 -34.32 1.92 -16.96
CA SER A 24 -32.98 1.58 -17.49
C SER A 24 -32.61 2.40 -18.73
N GLN A 25 -33.55 2.57 -19.67
CA GLN A 25 -33.30 3.35 -20.88
C GLN A 25 -33.28 4.86 -20.62
N LYS A 26 -34.16 5.35 -19.74
CA LYS A 26 -34.25 6.79 -19.44
C LYS A 26 -33.06 7.33 -18.65
N PHE A 27 -32.42 6.49 -17.83
CA PHE A 27 -31.29 6.87 -16.97
C PHE A 27 -29.95 6.30 -17.44
N LYS A 28 -29.85 5.92 -18.73
CA LYS A 28 -28.57 5.49 -19.30
C LYS A 28 -27.59 6.68 -19.28
N VAL A 29 -26.54 6.57 -18.47
CA VAL A 29 -25.46 7.57 -18.40
C VAL A 29 -24.54 7.34 -19.60
N GLU A 30 -24.34 8.37 -20.42
CA GLU A 30 -23.37 8.35 -21.52
C GLU A 30 -21.96 8.38 -20.92
N GLU A 31 -21.18 7.33 -21.14
CA GLU A 31 -19.80 7.26 -20.68
C GLU A 31 -18.86 7.64 -21.82
N ASP A 32 -17.83 8.44 -21.52
CA ASP A 32 -16.81 8.79 -22.51
C ASP A 32 -16.03 7.52 -22.89
N PRO A 33 -15.92 7.17 -24.20
CA PRO A 33 -15.20 5.98 -24.65
C PRO A 33 -13.72 5.96 -24.21
N ARG A 34 -13.12 7.12 -23.92
CA ARG A 34 -11.74 7.21 -23.40
C ARG A 34 -11.60 6.63 -22.00
N LEU A 35 -12.67 6.61 -21.20
CA LEU A 35 -12.65 6.04 -19.86
C LEU A 35 -12.32 4.55 -19.91
N GLU A 36 -12.94 3.82 -20.85
CA GLU A 36 -12.69 2.39 -21.04
C GLU A 36 -11.25 2.14 -21.51
N LEU A 37 -10.73 2.98 -22.40
CA LEU A 37 -9.34 2.88 -22.87
C LEU A 37 -8.34 3.06 -21.72
N ILE A 38 -8.50 4.10 -20.90
CA ILE A 38 -7.64 4.33 -19.73
C ILE A 38 -7.79 3.18 -18.72
N GLN A 39 -9.02 2.70 -18.50
CA GLN A 39 -9.27 1.58 -17.59
C GLN A 39 -8.55 0.29 -18.03
N ASN A 40 -8.47 0.03 -19.33
CA ASN A 40 -7.77 -1.12 -19.89
C ASN A 40 -6.24 -1.00 -19.81
N ILE A 41 -5.70 0.22 -19.82
CA ILE A 41 -4.26 0.48 -19.65
C ILE A 41 -3.85 0.35 -18.17
N LEU A 42 -4.74 0.68 -17.25
CA LEU A 42 -4.47 0.54 -15.81
C LEU A 42 -4.33 -0.94 -15.40
N PRO A 43 -3.51 -1.26 -14.38
CA PRO A 43 -3.24 -2.64 -13.97
C PRO A 43 -4.45 -3.37 -13.32
N GLY A 44 -5.59 -2.70 -13.13
CA GLY A 44 -6.80 -3.33 -12.57
C GLY A 44 -6.72 -3.82 -11.12
N ALA A 45 -5.61 -3.54 -10.41
CA ALA A 45 -5.31 -4.13 -9.10
C ALA A 45 -6.19 -3.64 -7.93
N ASN A 46 -6.94 -2.53 -8.09
CA ASN A 46 -7.83 -1.95 -7.06
C ASN A 46 -7.19 -1.81 -5.66
N CYS A 47 -5.89 -1.47 -5.61
CA CYS A 47 -5.10 -1.55 -4.39
C CYS A 47 -5.23 -0.33 -3.44
N GLY A 48 -5.94 0.73 -3.80
CA GLY A 48 -6.10 1.91 -2.94
C GLY A 48 -4.84 2.78 -2.75
N ALA A 49 -3.72 2.46 -3.40
CA ALA A 49 -2.45 3.17 -3.22
C ALA A 49 -2.56 4.68 -3.54
N CYS A 50 -3.21 4.99 -4.66
CA CYS A 50 -3.42 6.35 -5.16
C CYS A 50 -4.50 7.16 -4.39
N GLY A 51 -5.21 6.55 -3.44
CA GLY A 51 -6.28 7.18 -2.66
C GLY A 51 -7.71 6.85 -3.10
N TYR A 52 -7.87 6.14 -4.22
CA TYR A 52 -9.16 5.66 -4.71
C TYR A 52 -9.29 4.15 -4.53
N PRO A 53 -10.45 3.64 -4.07
CA PRO A 53 -10.65 2.19 -3.87
C PRO A 53 -10.66 1.40 -5.18
N VAL A 54 -11.06 2.02 -6.31
CA VAL A 54 -11.26 1.32 -7.58
C VAL A 54 -10.51 2.01 -8.72
N CYS A 55 -9.85 1.24 -9.59
CA CYS A 55 -9.08 1.74 -10.74
C CYS A 55 -9.93 2.59 -11.71
N ARG A 56 -11.21 2.27 -11.89
CA ARG A 56 -12.13 3.05 -12.73
C ARG A 56 -12.30 4.50 -12.24
N GLN A 57 -12.30 4.72 -10.93
CA GLN A 57 -12.38 6.08 -10.38
C GLN A 57 -11.09 6.87 -10.64
N VAL A 58 -9.94 6.19 -10.63
CA VAL A 58 -8.65 6.78 -11.04
C VAL A 58 -8.69 7.17 -12.51
N ALA A 59 -9.15 6.28 -13.38
CA ALA A 59 -9.30 6.57 -14.81
C ALA A 59 -10.21 7.78 -15.06
N GLN A 60 -11.33 7.86 -14.33
CA GLN A 60 -12.25 9.00 -14.42
C GLN A 60 -11.62 10.30 -13.90
N SER A 61 -10.86 10.24 -12.80
CA SER A 61 -10.17 11.42 -12.23
C SER A 61 -9.06 11.93 -13.14
N ILE A 62 -8.34 11.00 -13.80
CA ILE A 62 -7.35 11.32 -14.83
C ILE A 62 -8.03 11.98 -16.03
N LEU A 63 -9.14 11.42 -16.52
CA LEU A 63 -9.87 11.98 -17.65
C LEU A 63 -10.43 13.40 -17.37
N ARG A 64 -10.82 13.67 -16.12
CA ARG A 64 -11.25 15.00 -15.67
C ARG A 64 -10.10 15.99 -15.44
N GLY A 65 -8.85 15.54 -15.48
CA GLY A 65 -7.67 16.36 -15.19
C GLY A 65 -7.47 16.69 -13.71
N GLU A 66 -8.19 16.02 -12.79
CA GLU A 66 -8.02 16.20 -11.33
C GLU A 66 -6.75 15.51 -10.82
N LEU A 67 -6.30 14.46 -11.52
CA LEU A 67 -5.18 13.63 -11.15
C LEU A 67 -4.29 13.34 -12.35
N GLY A 68 -2.98 13.47 -12.20
CA GLY A 68 -2.04 13.06 -13.23
C GLY A 68 -1.84 11.53 -13.29
N PRO A 69 -1.49 10.98 -14.47
CA PRO A 69 -1.27 9.55 -14.65
C PRO A 69 -0.16 8.99 -13.75
N GLU A 70 0.82 9.82 -13.37
CA GLU A 70 1.94 9.48 -12.48
C GLU A 70 1.52 9.04 -11.08
N LYS A 71 0.28 9.31 -10.65
CA LYS A 71 -0.21 8.88 -9.34
C LYS A 71 -0.29 7.35 -9.22
N CYS A 72 -0.46 6.64 -10.33
CA CYS A 72 -0.50 5.18 -10.33
C CYS A 72 0.91 4.59 -10.25
N THR A 73 1.48 4.52 -9.05
CA THR A 73 2.84 3.96 -8.85
C THR A 73 2.93 2.48 -9.22
N VAL A 74 1.80 1.75 -9.18
CA VAL A 74 1.73 0.32 -9.51
C VAL A 74 1.89 0.07 -11.00
N GLY A 75 1.31 0.93 -11.85
CA GLY A 75 1.46 0.82 -13.30
C GLY A 75 2.87 1.13 -13.80
N GLY A 76 3.67 1.83 -13.00
CA GLY A 76 5.03 2.23 -13.35
C GLY A 76 5.06 3.18 -14.55
N SER A 77 6.24 3.37 -15.13
CA SER A 77 6.43 4.31 -16.23
C SER A 77 5.67 3.93 -17.50
N LYS A 78 5.50 2.63 -17.81
CA LYS A 78 4.82 2.17 -19.03
C LYS A 78 3.37 2.66 -19.11
N VAL A 79 2.59 2.39 -18.05
CA VAL A 79 1.19 2.80 -17.94
C VAL A 79 1.06 4.33 -17.98
N VAL A 80 1.97 5.03 -17.32
CA VAL A 80 1.97 6.50 -17.30
C VAL A 80 2.19 7.06 -18.71
N THR A 81 3.17 6.55 -19.45
CA THR A 81 3.46 7.00 -20.83
C THR A 81 2.32 6.66 -21.80
N GLU A 82 1.69 5.50 -21.68
CA GLU A 82 0.55 5.13 -22.54
C GLU A 82 -0.65 6.04 -22.31
N ILE A 83 -0.99 6.33 -21.04
CA ILE A 83 -2.07 7.25 -20.71
C ILE A 83 -1.73 8.68 -21.14
N ALA A 84 -0.48 9.10 -20.97
CA ALA A 84 0.02 10.40 -21.42
C ALA A 84 -0.15 10.59 -22.94
N ASN A 85 0.23 9.58 -23.73
CA ASN A 85 0.06 9.58 -25.18
C ASN A 85 -1.41 9.64 -25.61
N LEU A 86 -2.30 8.95 -24.88
CA LEU A 86 -3.73 8.96 -25.15
C LEU A 86 -4.36 10.34 -24.90
N LEU A 87 -3.88 11.04 -23.86
CA LEU A 87 -4.39 12.35 -23.46
C LEU A 87 -3.65 13.54 -24.11
N GLY A 88 -2.51 13.28 -24.77
CA GLY A 88 -1.65 14.31 -25.34
C GLY A 88 -0.95 15.18 -24.29
N ILE A 89 -0.63 14.63 -23.12
CA ILE A 89 -0.01 15.34 -22.00
C ILE A 89 1.47 14.94 -21.91
N GLU A 90 2.37 15.90 -21.72
CA GLU A 90 3.77 15.60 -21.40
C GLU A 90 3.92 15.19 -19.94
N VAL A 91 4.57 14.04 -19.68
CA VAL A 91 4.75 13.52 -18.33
C VAL A 91 6.23 13.32 -18.04
N ALA A 92 6.65 13.75 -16.84
CA ALA A 92 8.01 13.56 -16.36
C ALA A 92 8.31 12.07 -16.11
N GLU A 93 9.58 11.70 -16.25
CA GLU A 93 10.05 10.33 -16.02
C GLU A 93 9.74 9.87 -14.59
N VAL A 94 8.85 8.89 -14.45
CA VAL A 94 8.50 8.29 -13.16
C VAL A 94 9.54 7.23 -12.79
N LYS A 95 10.39 7.53 -11.81
CA LYS A 95 11.36 6.57 -11.28
C LYS A 95 10.69 5.61 -10.30
N PRO A 96 10.85 4.29 -10.45
CA PRO A 96 10.34 3.35 -9.48
C PRO A 96 11.09 3.50 -8.16
N GLY A 97 10.35 3.78 -7.10
CA GLY A 97 10.84 3.76 -5.74
C GLY A 97 10.85 2.35 -5.16
N VAL A 98 11.52 2.16 -4.02
CA VAL A 98 11.51 0.89 -3.29
C VAL A 98 11.25 1.17 -1.81
N ALA A 99 10.41 0.35 -1.18
CA ALA A 99 10.18 0.40 0.26
C ALA A 99 11.46 0.02 1.00
N ARG A 100 11.96 0.91 1.86
CA ARG A 100 13.12 0.63 2.73
C ARG A 100 12.77 0.91 4.17
N VAL A 101 13.11 -0.03 5.05
CA VAL A 101 13.00 0.15 6.50
C VAL A 101 14.08 1.14 6.96
N LYS A 102 13.73 2.13 7.77
CA LYS A 102 14.66 3.15 8.29
C LYS A 102 15.62 2.57 9.33
N CYS A 103 15.14 1.62 10.14
CA CYS A 103 15.84 1.10 11.32
C CYS A 103 16.06 -0.41 11.22
N GLN A 104 17.28 -0.86 11.53
CA GLN A 104 17.66 -2.28 11.65
C GLN A 104 17.65 -2.77 13.12
N GLY A 105 16.84 -2.13 13.97
CA GLY A 105 16.69 -2.44 15.40
C GLY A 105 15.89 -3.72 15.64
N HIS A 106 16.45 -4.85 15.23
CA HIS A 106 15.93 -6.18 15.55
C HIS A 106 16.08 -6.49 17.04
N GLU A 107 15.53 -7.62 17.46
CA GLU A 107 15.43 -8.04 18.86
C GLU A 107 16.76 -7.98 19.64
N ALA A 108 17.87 -8.42 19.04
CA ALA A 108 19.17 -8.39 19.72
C ALA A 108 19.73 -6.97 19.94
N ARG A 109 19.28 -5.99 19.15
CA ARG A 109 19.75 -4.59 19.18
C ARG A 109 18.77 -3.64 19.87
N ALA A 110 17.48 -3.99 19.92
CA ALA A 110 16.43 -3.19 20.55
C ALA A 110 15.81 -3.98 21.70
N CYS A 111 16.27 -3.68 22.93
CA CYS A 111 15.78 -4.31 24.14
C CYS A 111 14.26 -4.21 24.26
N ARG A 112 13.64 -5.29 24.75
CA ARG A 112 12.23 -5.30 25.14
C ARG A 112 12.11 -4.71 26.55
N ARG A 113 11.18 -3.77 26.75
CA ARG A 113 10.90 -3.18 28.07
C ARG A 113 9.82 -3.95 28.85
N ALA A 114 9.01 -4.70 28.12
CA ALA A 114 7.93 -5.53 28.64
C ALA A 114 7.70 -6.69 27.67
N GLU A 115 7.00 -7.71 28.13
CA GLU A 115 6.48 -8.77 27.28
C GLU A 115 5.05 -8.41 26.85
N TYR A 116 4.71 -8.66 25.58
CA TYR A 116 3.40 -8.33 25.03
C TYR A 116 2.56 -9.59 24.88
N TYR A 117 1.43 -9.60 25.59
CA TYR A 117 0.42 -10.64 25.49
C TYR A 117 -0.88 -9.98 24.99
N GLY A 118 -1.25 -10.25 23.74
CA GLY A 118 -2.40 -9.61 23.11
C GLY A 118 -2.57 -9.99 21.65
N ILE A 119 -3.34 -9.18 20.90
CA ILE A 119 -3.55 -9.38 19.46
C ILE A 119 -2.22 -9.15 18.74
N ASN A 120 -1.79 -10.10 17.91
CA ASN A 120 -0.52 -10.08 17.20
C ASN A 120 -0.50 -9.11 16.01
N THR A 121 -0.75 -7.81 16.27
CA THR A 121 -0.61 -6.73 15.28
C THR A 121 0.17 -5.55 15.86
N CYS A 122 0.97 -4.90 15.03
CA CYS A 122 1.72 -3.70 15.37
C CYS A 122 0.78 -2.58 15.82
N ASN A 123 -0.41 -2.48 15.21
CA ASN A 123 -1.42 -1.50 15.62
C ASN A 123 -1.85 -1.73 17.09
N ALA A 124 -2.31 -2.93 17.43
CA ALA A 124 -2.74 -3.25 18.79
C ALA A 124 -1.58 -3.09 19.80
N ALA A 125 -0.41 -3.63 19.49
CA ALA A 125 0.76 -3.52 20.35
C ALA A 125 1.19 -2.07 20.55
N SER A 126 1.13 -1.22 19.51
CA SER A 126 1.53 0.19 19.62
C SER A 126 0.60 1.03 20.50
N GLN A 127 -0.67 0.64 20.66
CA GLN A 127 -1.62 1.36 21.52
C GLN A 127 -1.29 1.16 23.01
N ILE A 128 -0.70 0.02 23.37
CA ILE A 128 -0.34 -0.27 24.76
C ILE A 128 1.01 0.37 25.09
N SER A 129 0.96 1.60 25.60
CA SER A 129 2.14 2.37 26.02
C SER A 129 3.20 2.51 24.92
N GLY A 130 2.77 2.58 23.66
CA GLY A 130 3.69 2.68 22.54
C GLY A 130 4.48 1.40 22.32
N GLY A 131 3.95 0.21 22.60
CA GLY A 131 4.57 -1.09 22.30
C GLY A 131 5.60 -1.60 23.32
N PHE A 132 6.07 -2.83 23.09
CA PHE A 132 6.87 -3.60 24.04
C PHE A 132 8.40 -3.45 23.89
N LYS A 133 8.86 -2.76 22.84
CA LYS A 133 10.28 -2.40 22.69
C LYS A 133 10.61 -1.14 23.49
N GLN A 134 11.82 -1.10 24.05
CA GLN A 134 12.37 0.08 24.72
C GLN A 134 12.56 1.23 23.73
N CYS A 135 12.95 0.92 22.49
CA CYS A 135 13.00 1.91 21.42
C CYS A 135 11.59 2.21 20.89
N PHE A 136 11.13 3.44 21.11
CA PHE A 136 9.81 3.90 20.67
C PHE A 136 9.67 4.06 19.16
N TYR A 137 10.78 4.21 18.43
CA TYR A 137 10.76 4.39 16.97
C TYR A 137 11.03 3.08 16.20
N GLY A 138 11.40 2.01 16.91
CA GLY A 138 11.78 0.73 16.30
C GLY A 138 10.60 -0.07 15.76
N CYS A 139 10.87 -0.93 14.77
CA CYS A 139 9.91 -1.93 14.31
C CYS A 139 9.47 -2.83 15.46
N LEU A 140 8.17 -3.08 15.63
CA LEU A 140 7.67 -4.01 16.65
C LEU A 140 7.87 -5.47 16.24
N GLY A 141 7.85 -5.76 14.95
CA GLY A 141 8.10 -7.11 14.42
C GLY A 141 6.86 -8.00 14.35
N LEU A 142 5.64 -7.43 14.40
CA LEU A 142 4.39 -8.20 14.32
C LEU A 142 3.81 -8.34 12.91
N GLY A 143 4.34 -7.62 11.91
CA GLY A 143 4.08 -7.94 10.50
C GLY A 143 2.92 -7.24 9.80
N ASP A 144 2.27 -6.22 10.38
CA ASP A 144 1.16 -5.49 9.71
C ASP A 144 1.54 -4.93 8.31
N CYS A 145 2.82 -4.62 8.09
CA CYS A 145 3.32 -4.18 6.79
C CYS A 145 3.37 -5.31 5.75
N VAL A 146 3.58 -6.55 6.19
CA VAL A 146 3.55 -7.76 5.35
C VAL A 146 2.10 -8.06 4.96
N GLU A 147 1.20 -8.06 5.94
CA GLU A 147 -0.24 -8.28 5.70
C GLU A 147 -0.86 -7.21 4.79
N ALA A 148 -0.42 -5.95 4.89
CA ALA A 148 -0.88 -4.88 4.01
C ALA A 148 -0.33 -4.95 2.58
N CYS A 149 0.61 -5.85 2.27
CA CYS A 149 1.27 -5.90 0.98
C CYS A 149 0.48 -6.76 -0.02
N VAL A 150 -0.34 -6.13 -0.88
CA VAL A 150 -1.10 -6.84 -1.94
C VAL A 150 -0.25 -7.51 -3.03
N PHE A 151 1.06 -7.28 -3.02
CA PHE A 151 2.01 -7.84 -3.99
C PHE A 151 2.89 -8.93 -3.38
N ASP A 152 2.73 -9.23 -2.09
CA ASP A 152 3.49 -10.24 -1.35
C ASP A 152 5.02 -10.08 -1.47
N VAL A 153 5.49 -8.83 -1.56
CA VAL A 153 6.90 -8.45 -1.72
C VAL A 153 7.64 -8.38 -0.38
N LEU A 154 6.89 -8.36 0.73
CA LEU A 154 7.41 -8.23 2.08
C LEU A 154 7.36 -9.56 2.80
N THR A 155 8.44 -9.93 3.49
CA THR A 155 8.50 -11.13 4.35
C THR A 155 9.12 -10.78 5.69
N MET A 156 8.77 -11.53 6.75
CA MET A 156 9.41 -11.37 8.06
C MET A 156 10.69 -12.21 8.13
N SER A 157 11.81 -11.58 8.47
CA SER A 157 13.06 -12.27 8.78
C SER A 157 12.98 -13.05 10.08
N THR A 158 13.95 -13.95 10.31
CA THR A 158 14.21 -14.57 11.62
C THR A 158 14.41 -13.54 12.75
N ASP A 159 14.91 -12.36 12.41
CA ASP A 159 15.17 -11.26 13.35
C ASP A 159 13.95 -10.37 13.63
N ASN A 160 12.75 -10.79 13.23
CA ASN A 160 11.50 -10.01 13.38
C ASN A 160 11.55 -8.62 12.73
N LEU A 161 12.21 -8.50 11.56
CA LEU A 161 12.21 -7.31 10.72
C LEU A 161 11.64 -7.64 9.33
N PRO A 162 10.92 -6.70 8.70
CA PRO A 162 10.44 -6.91 7.34
C PRO A 162 11.58 -6.76 6.32
N ILE A 163 11.73 -7.76 5.46
CA ILE A 163 12.62 -7.77 4.30
C ILE A 163 11.79 -7.47 3.06
N VAL A 164 12.30 -6.61 2.19
CA VAL A 164 11.62 -6.20 0.95
C VAL A 164 12.35 -6.81 -0.24
N GLU A 165 11.63 -7.51 -1.12
CA GLU A 165 12.17 -7.93 -2.41
C GLU A 165 12.19 -6.72 -3.38
N GLU A 166 13.34 -6.04 -3.44
CA GLU A 166 13.47 -4.75 -4.12
C GLU A 166 13.06 -4.78 -5.60
N GLY A 167 13.30 -5.89 -6.30
CA GLY A 167 13.00 -6.03 -7.73
C GLY A 167 11.51 -6.07 -8.07
N LYS A 168 10.64 -6.39 -7.10
CA LYS A 168 9.18 -6.48 -7.30
C LYS A 168 8.40 -5.34 -6.64
N CYS A 169 9.08 -4.50 -5.86
CA CYS A 169 8.42 -3.42 -5.13
C CYS A 169 7.97 -2.30 -6.08
N THR A 170 6.68 -1.96 -6.03
CA THR A 170 6.07 -0.88 -6.85
C THR A 170 5.97 0.45 -6.12
N ALA A 171 6.57 0.57 -4.93
CA ALA A 171 6.48 1.77 -4.07
C ALA A 171 5.05 2.30 -3.83
N CYS A 172 4.07 1.40 -3.72
CA CYS A 172 2.65 1.76 -3.52
C CYS A 172 2.34 2.44 -2.17
N GLY A 173 3.26 2.37 -1.19
CA GLY A 173 3.09 3.04 0.10
C GLY A 173 2.13 2.38 1.08
N LEU A 174 1.51 1.24 0.75
CA LEU A 174 0.60 0.53 1.67
C LEU A 174 1.29 0.13 2.98
N CYS A 175 2.53 -0.36 2.90
CA CYS A 175 3.34 -0.68 4.07
C CYS A 175 3.67 0.55 4.95
N VAL A 176 3.80 1.73 4.35
CA VAL A 176 4.00 2.99 5.09
C VAL A 176 2.72 3.39 5.83
N LYS A 177 1.56 3.26 5.18
CA LYS A 177 0.25 3.55 5.79
C LYS A 177 -0.04 2.60 6.95
N ALA A 178 0.27 1.31 6.80
CA ALA A 178 0.07 0.30 7.85
C ALA A 178 1.03 0.45 9.04
N CYS A 179 2.23 1.02 8.82
CA CYS A 179 3.25 1.10 9.86
C CYS A 179 2.94 2.20 10.89
N THR A 180 2.43 1.83 12.06
CA THR A 180 2.19 2.75 13.19
C THR A 180 3.45 3.48 13.67
N ARG A 181 4.63 2.92 13.40
CA ARG A 181 5.94 3.51 13.73
C ARG A 181 6.54 4.41 12.67
N LYS A 182 5.92 4.49 11.48
CA LYS A 182 6.47 5.22 10.32
C LYS A 182 7.93 4.85 10.00
N ASN A 183 8.27 3.57 10.18
CA ASN A 183 9.63 3.03 10.04
C ASN A 183 10.01 2.73 8.58
N TYR A 184 9.28 3.26 7.61
CA TYR A 184 9.62 3.20 6.19
C TYR A 184 10.07 4.57 5.70
N ARG A 185 11.06 4.59 4.79
CA ARG A 185 11.58 5.79 4.13
C ARG A 185 10.71 6.17 2.92
N ASP A 186 10.77 7.46 2.56
CA ASP A 186 10.23 7.99 1.31
C ASP A 186 10.81 7.24 0.08
N PHE A 187 9.93 6.96 -0.87
CA PHE A 187 10.17 6.18 -2.08
C PHE A 187 10.82 7.00 -3.22
N SER A 188 10.77 8.34 -3.14
CA SER A 188 11.13 9.26 -4.23
C SER A 188 12.63 9.30 -4.58
N SER A 189 13.51 8.97 -3.64
CA SER A 189 14.92 9.34 -3.75
C SER A 189 15.87 8.17 -3.47
N ARG A 190 16.55 7.70 -4.53
CA ARG A 190 17.83 6.97 -4.36
C ARG A 190 18.97 7.91 -3.91
N LYS A 191 18.76 9.22 -3.92
CA LYS A 191 19.77 10.26 -3.70
C LYS A 191 19.85 10.78 -2.26
N TYR A 192 19.98 9.95 -1.23
CA TYR A 192 20.37 10.49 0.09
C TYR A 192 21.38 9.62 0.83
N CYS A 193 22.50 10.28 1.15
CA CYS A 193 23.57 9.86 2.02
C CYS A 193 23.04 9.49 3.41
N TYR A 194 23.36 8.28 3.88
CA TYR A 194 23.02 7.84 5.23
C TYR A 194 24.20 8.18 6.13
N TYR A 195 24.07 9.21 6.98
CA TYR A 195 25.03 9.45 8.04
C TYR A 195 24.95 8.31 9.07
N ARG A 196 26.08 7.67 9.36
CA ARG A 196 26.21 6.59 10.34
C ARG A 196 26.29 7.20 11.74
N LEU A 197 25.18 7.28 12.47
CA LEU A 197 25.24 7.55 13.90
C LEU A 197 25.47 6.25 14.65
N ARG A 198 26.64 6.15 15.30
CA ARG A 198 26.94 5.08 16.24
C ARG A 198 26.32 5.47 17.59
N PHE A 199 25.16 4.92 17.90
CA PHE A 199 24.59 5.03 19.24
C PHE A 199 25.29 4.01 20.14
N THR A 200 26.10 4.49 21.07
CA THR A 200 26.62 3.72 22.20
C THR A 200 25.56 3.69 23.29
N SER A 201 24.41 3.04 23.03
CA SER A 201 23.49 2.74 24.14
C SER A 201 23.99 1.47 24.81
N GLU A 202 24.63 1.61 25.96
CA GLU A 202 24.87 0.50 26.88
C GLU A 202 23.51 -0.11 27.26
N ARG A 203 23.39 -1.44 27.20
CA ARG A 203 22.20 -2.13 27.74
C ARG A 203 22.20 -1.90 29.26
N PRO A 204 21.12 -1.39 29.87
CA PRO A 204 21.03 -1.38 31.32
C PRO A 204 21.03 -2.84 31.81
N GLY A 205 22.12 -3.26 32.47
CA GLY A 205 22.23 -4.56 33.14
C GLY A 205 23.00 -5.67 32.40
N SER A 206 23.69 -5.44 31.29
CA SER A 206 24.63 -6.43 30.72
C SER A 206 26.03 -5.84 30.53
N SER A 207 27.03 -6.46 31.15
CA SER A 207 28.46 -6.10 31.05
C SER A 207 29.07 -6.33 29.66
N GLU A 208 28.30 -6.79 28.67
CA GLU A 208 28.77 -6.92 27.29
C GLU A 208 28.56 -5.62 26.51
N SER A 209 29.63 -4.85 26.40
CA SER A 209 29.80 -3.95 25.26
C SER A 209 29.71 -4.80 24.00
N LEU A 210 28.74 -4.54 23.12
CA LEU A 210 28.66 -5.15 21.79
C LEU A 210 29.80 -4.61 20.91
N SER A 211 31.04 -4.99 21.22
CA SER A 211 32.18 -4.89 20.35
C SER A 211 32.08 -5.99 19.30
N GLY A 212 32.09 -5.62 18.03
CA GLY A 212 32.40 -6.56 16.96
C GLY A 212 31.21 -7.30 16.37
N ARG A 213 30.61 -6.68 15.35
CA ARG A 213 30.65 -7.23 13.99
C ARG A 213 30.21 -6.17 12.99
N MET A 214 31.19 -5.62 12.29
CA MET A 214 30.99 -4.83 11.08
C MET A 214 30.41 -5.74 10.01
N HIS A 215 29.10 -5.69 9.82
CA HIS A 215 28.50 -6.22 8.61
C HIS A 215 28.54 -5.11 7.55
N GLN A 216 29.42 -5.30 6.58
CA GLN A 216 29.50 -4.52 5.36
C GLN A 216 28.16 -4.63 4.63
N MET A 217 27.50 -3.51 4.39
CA MET A 217 26.52 -3.43 3.31
C MET A 217 27.07 -2.41 2.32
N TRP A 218 27.43 -2.96 1.17
CA TRP A 218 28.22 -2.36 0.10
C TRP A 218 27.48 -1.21 -0.60
N HIS A 219 28.18 -0.06 -0.77
CA HIS A 219 28.34 0.80 -1.98
C HIS A 219 27.08 1.29 -2.76
N MET A 220 27.07 2.29 -3.65
CA MET A 220 28.03 3.24 -4.26
C MET A 220 27.26 4.56 -4.57
N CYS A 221 28.00 5.65 -4.79
CA CYS A 221 27.58 7.07 -4.94
C CYS A 221 26.18 7.40 -5.49
#